data_AF-A0A3T1AW58-F1
#
_entry.id   AF-A0A3T1AW58-F1
#
_cell.length_a   1.000
_cell.length_b   1.000
_cell.length_c   1.000
_cell.angle_alpha   90.00
_cell.angle_beta   90.00
_cell.angle_gamma   90.00
#
_symmetry.space_group_name_H-M   'P 1'
#
loop_
_entity.id
_entity.type
_entity.pdbx_description
1 polymer ?
#
loop_
_entity_poly.entity_id
_entity_poly.type
_entity_poly.pdbx_seq_one_letter_code
_entity_poly.pdbx_strand_id
1 'polypeptide(L)'
;MSETPPVPAELHDWLQGRREEVAELLEAIDRAGRADERVPYTVDLLKRWAEVEQHSRKAVHLLTAYALRERMVTATEVARSTGVTVSAAQSRVASKTATEVWDEVFRR
;
A
#
# COMPACT_ATOMS: atom_id res chain seq x y z
N MET A 1 5.30 -32.34 7.74
CA MET A 1 4.81 -30.97 8.04
C MET A 1 5.64 -30.04 7.20
N SER A 2 5.07 -29.42 6.17
CA SER A 2 5.82 -28.43 5.38
C SER A 2 5.93 -27.16 6.21
N GLU A 3 7.14 -26.75 6.55
CA GLU A 3 7.39 -25.46 7.18
C GLU A 3 6.94 -24.37 6.20
N THR A 4 6.06 -23.46 6.66
CA THR A 4 5.75 -22.26 5.89
C THR A 4 7.04 -21.46 5.75
N PRO A 5 7.51 -21.20 4.52
CA PRO A 5 8.72 -20.40 4.35
C PRO A 5 8.53 -19.03 5.02
N PRO A 6 9.58 -18.47 5.62
CA PRO A 6 9.49 -17.15 6.25
C PRO A 6 9.09 -16.09 5.22
N VAL A 7 8.44 -15.03 5.69
CA VAL A 7 8.14 -13.85 4.85
C VAL A 7 9.45 -13.34 4.23
N PRO A 8 9.53 -13.12 2.91
CA PRO A 8 10.72 -12.60 2.26
C PRO A 8 11.18 -11.30 2.92
N ALA A 9 12.49 -11.18 3.19
CA ALA A 9 13.06 -10.01 3.84
C ALA A 9 12.81 -8.75 3.00
N GLU A 10 12.90 -8.86 1.68
CA GLU A 10 12.68 -7.79 0.71
C GLU A 10 11.25 -7.24 0.80
N LEU A 11 10.26 -8.10 1.04
CA LEU A 11 8.87 -7.68 1.24
C LEU A 11 8.73 -6.90 2.56
N HIS A 12 9.35 -7.40 3.63
CA HIS A 12 9.31 -6.75 4.94
C HIS A 12 9.97 -5.37 4.90
N ASP A 13 11.20 -5.30 4.38
CA ASP A 13 11.99 -4.07 4.29
C ASP A 13 11.29 -3.03 3.42
N TRP A 14 10.71 -3.45 2.29
CA TRP A 14 9.97 -2.54 1.43
C TRP A 14 8.72 -1.98 2.12
N LEU A 15 7.95 -2.82 2.83
CA LEU A 15 6.77 -2.37 3.58
C LEU A 15 7.14 -1.43 4.73
N GLN A 16 8.27 -1.69 5.40
CA GLN A 16 8.77 -0.82 6.45
C GLN A 16 9.17 0.55 5.88
N GLY A 17 9.86 0.59 4.73
CA GLY A 17 10.16 1.85 4.05
C GLY A 17 8.90 2.64 3.66
N ARG A 18 7.87 1.95 3.14
CA ARG A 18 6.59 2.64 2.84
C ARG A 18 5.87 3.16 4.08
N ARG A 19 5.95 2.44 5.20
CA ARG A 19 5.40 2.90 6.47
C ARG A 19 6.09 4.17 6.95
N GLU A 20 7.42 4.23 6.84
CA GLU A 20 8.22 5.40 7.21
C GLU A 20 7.86 6.61 6.34
N GLU A 21 7.79 6.45 5.02
CA GLU A 21 7.34 7.51 4.10
C GLU A 21 5.93 8.02 4.44
N VAL A 22 4.99 7.12 4.74
CA VAL A 22 3.62 7.51 5.15
C VAL A 22 3.64 8.26 6.47
N ALA A 23 4.44 7.83 7.45
CA ALA A 23 4.55 8.51 8.73
C ALA A 23 5.09 9.94 8.56
N GLU A 24 6.14 10.13 7.74
CA GLU A 24 6.69 11.44 7.44
C GLU A 24 5.68 12.37 6.76
N LEU A 25 4.88 11.84 5.83
CA LEU A 25 3.81 12.59 5.18
C LEU A 25 2.71 13.01 6.16
N LEU A 26 2.31 12.11 7.07
CA LEU A 26 1.31 12.40 8.10
C LEU A 26 1.80 13.44 9.09
N GLU A 27 3.06 13.38 9.51
CA GLU A 27 3.67 14.45 10.31
C GLU A 27 3.68 15.78 9.57
N ALA A 28 3.98 15.77 8.27
CA ALA A 28 4.00 16.99 7.48
C ALA A 28 2.60 17.57 7.24
N ILE A 29 1.56 16.72 7.20
CA ILE A 29 0.14 17.13 7.21
C ILE A 29 -0.20 17.81 8.53
N ASP A 30 0.20 17.22 9.66
CA ASP A 30 -0.04 17.81 10.99
C ASP A 30 0.66 19.17 11.14
N ARG A 31 1.91 19.27 10.66
CA ARG A 31 2.69 20.52 10.66
C ARG A 31 2.20 21.58 9.68
N ALA A 32 1.38 21.24 8.68
CA ALA A 32 0.83 22.21 7.72
C ALA A 32 -0.23 23.15 8.35
N GLY A 33 -0.36 23.14 9.68
CA GLY A 33 -1.30 23.93 10.47
C GLY A 33 -1.42 25.41 10.07
N ARG A 34 -2.64 25.76 9.65
CA ARG A 34 -3.23 27.11 9.50
C ARG A 34 -2.43 28.07 8.61
N ALA A 35 -2.44 27.82 7.29
CA ALA A 35 -2.17 28.90 6.37
C ALA A 35 -3.30 29.95 6.43
N ASP A 36 -2.94 31.23 6.39
CA ASP A 36 -3.91 32.33 6.37
C ASP A 36 -4.80 32.30 5.12
N GLU A 37 -4.32 31.64 4.06
CA GLU A 37 -5.00 31.48 2.78
C GLU A 37 -5.61 30.07 2.62
N ARG A 38 -6.95 30.03 2.49
CA ARG A 38 -7.72 28.77 2.41
C ARG A 38 -7.37 27.90 1.20
N VAL A 39 -7.05 28.50 0.06
CA VAL A 39 -6.82 27.77 -1.20
C VAL A 39 -5.47 27.06 -1.21
N PRO A 40 -4.32 27.73 -0.97
CA PRO A 40 -3.02 27.05 -0.84
C PRO A 40 -3.03 25.97 0.24
N TYR A 41 -3.64 26.25 1.40
CA TYR A 41 -3.82 25.28 2.47
C TYR A 41 -4.49 23.99 1.99
N THR A 42 -5.63 24.13 1.31
CA THR A 42 -6.43 22.97 0.87
C THR A 42 -5.70 22.17 -0.21
N VAL A 43 -5.08 22.86 -1.19
CA VAL A 43 -4.37 22.20 -2.29
C VAL A 43 -3.14 21.44 -1.78
N ASP A 44 -2.36 22.03 -0.89
CA ASP A 44 -1.15 21.38 -0.38
C ASP A 44 -1.47 20.21 0.55
N LEU A 45 -2.51 20.32 1.37
CA LEU A 45 -3.00 19.17 2.13
C LEU A 45 -3.51 18.05 1.22
N LEU A 46 -4.25 18.39 0.16
CA LEU A 46 -4.73 17.39 -0.79
C LEU A 46 -3.59 16.63 -1.45
N LYS A 47 -2.52 17.33 -1.87
CA LYS A 47 -1.32 16.68 -2.44
C LYS A 47 -0.71 15.68 -1.46
N ARG A 48 -0.50 16.08 -0.21
CA ARG A 48 0.09 15.21 0.82
C ARG A 48 -0.79 13.99 1.11
N TRP A 49 -2.11 14.18 1.21
CA TRP A 49 -3.05 13.07 1.37
C TRP A 49 -3.08 12.13 0.15
N ALA A 50 -2.96 12.67 -1.06
CA ALA A 50 -2.88 11.87 -2.28
C ALA A 50 -1.59 11.02 -2.32
N GLU A 51 -0.47 11.56 -1.83
CA GLU A 51 0.76 10.79 -1.66
C GLU A 51 0.58 9.65 -0.65
N VAL A 52 0.01 9.92 0.54
CA VAL A 52 -0.33 8.88 1.53
C VAL A 52 -1.22 7.79 0.92
N GLU A 53 -2.24 8.19 0.15
CA GLU A 53 -3.12 7.27 -0.55
C GLU A 53 -2.35 6.41 -1.55
N GLN A 54 -1.44 7.00 -2.32
CA GLN A 54 -0.62 6.29 -3.30
C GLN A 54 0.30 5.25 -2.65
N HIS A 55 1.01 5.61 -1.58
CA HIS A 55 1.89 4.68 -0.84
C HIS A 55 1.07 3.53 -0.23
N SER A 56 -0.05 3.85 0.43
CA SER A 56 -0.96 2.87 1.03
C SER A 56 -1.53 1.91 -0.02
N ARG A 57 -1.94 2.43 -1.19
CA ARG A 57 -2.45 1.64 -2.31
C ARG A 57 -1.42 0.64 -2.82
N LYS A 58 -0.17 1.07 -3.02
CA LYS A 58 0.91 0.17 -3.46
C LYS A 58 1.13 -0.96 -2.45
N ALA A 59 1.17 -0.65 -1.15
CA ALA A 59 1.32 -1.66 -0.10
C ALA A 59 0.18 -2.69 -0.09
N VAL A 60 -1.08 -2.23 -0.19
CA VAL A 60 -2.25 -3.11 -0.28
C VAL A 60 -2.19 -4.01 -1.53
N HIS A 61 -1.79 -3.46 -2.68
CA HIS A 61 -1.67 -4.22 -3.92
C HIS A 61 -0.56 -5.27 -3.85
N LEU A 62 0.61 -4.92 -3.30
CA LEU A 62 1.73 -5.84 -3.11
C LEU A 62 1.34 -6.99 -2.16
N LEU A 63 0.79 -6.67 -0.98
CA LEU A 63 0.36 -7.66 0.01
C LEU A 63 -0.73 -8.57 -0.55
N THR A 64 -1.69 -8.01 -1.28
CA THR A 64 -2.74 -8.80 -1.96
C THR A 64 -2.13 -9.75 -2.99
N ALA A 65 -1.23 -9.25 -3.85
CA ALA A 65 -0.59 -10.05 -4.88
C ALA A 65 0.25 -11.17 -4.26
N TYR A 66 1.04 -10.87 -3.24
CA TYR A 66 1.85 -11.84 -2.52
C TYR A 66 0.99 -12.92 -1.86
N ALA A 67 0.02 -12.53 -1.03
CA ALA A 67 -0.78 -13.48 -0.28
C ALA A 67 -1.62 -14.41 -1.19
N LEU A 68 -2.08 -13.92 -2.35
CA LEU A 68 -2.84 -14.72 -3.31
C LEU A 68 -1.95 -15.60 -4.20
N ARG A 69 -0.76 -15.12 -4.63
CA ARG A 69 0.19 -15.92 -5.42
C ARG A 69 0.77 -17.08 -4.61
N GLU A 70 1.08 -16.83 -3.35
CA GLU A 70 1.58 -17.82 -2.39
C GLU A 70 0.47 -18.69 -1.77
N ARG A 71 -0.80 -18.46 -2.15
CA ARG A 71 -1.98 -19.20 -1.65
C ARG A 71 -2.11 -19.17 -0.12
N MET A 72 -1.64 -18.11 0.52
CA MET A 72 -1.71 -17.92 1.97
C MET A 72 -3.10 -17.53 2.46
N VAL A 73 -3.86 -16.84 1.60
CA VAL A 73 -5.23 -16.39 1.87
C VAL A 73 -6.08 -16.57 0.61
N THR A 74 -7.40 -16.49 0.80
CA THR A 74 -8.38 -16.44 -0.28
C THR A 74 -8.71 -15.01 -0.68
N ALA A 75 -9.24 -14.82 -1.89
CA ALA A 75 -9.74 -13.51 -2.32
C ALA A 75 -10.88 -12.98 -1.42
N THR A 76 -11.64 -13.88 -0.80
CA THR A 76 -12.68 -13.55 0.18
C THR A 76 -12.09 -12.96 1.46
N GLU A 77 -11.00 -13.52 1.96
CA GLU A 77 -10.30 -12.98 3.14
C GLU A 77 -9.70 -11.61 2.84
N VAL A 78 -9.07 -11.44 1.66
CA VAL A 78 -8.55 -10.12 1.23
C VAL A 78 -9.68 -9.10 1.13
N ALA A 79 -10.79 -9.46 0.48
CA ALA A 79 -11.96 -8.59 0.31
C ALA A 79 -12.51 -8.13 1.67
N ARG A 80 -12.65 -9.07 2.62
CA ARG A 80 -13.09 -8.78 4.00
C ARG A 80 -12.13 -7.83 4.71
N SER A 81 -10.83 -8.09 4.65
CA SER A 81 -9.83 -7.29 5.37
C SER A 81 -9.64 -5.88 4.81
N THR A 82 -9.96 -5.67 3.53
CA THR A 82 -9.70 -4.39 2.83
C THR A 82 -10.97 -3.64 2.44
N GLY A 83 -12.15 -4.14 2.82
CA GLY A 83 -13.44 -3.47 2.57
C GLY A 83 -13.83 -3.37 1.09
N VAL A 84 -13.40 -4.30 0.25
CA VAL A 84 -13.74 -4.32 -1.18
C VAL A 84 -14.50 -5.59 -1.58
N THR A 85 -15.02 -5.62 -2.81
CA THR A 85 -15.65 -6.84 -3.34
C THR A 85 -14.61 -7.93 -3.63
N VAL A 86 -15.04 -9.19 -3.65
CA VAL A 86 -14.19 -10.33 -4.03
C VAL A 86 -13.60 -10.14 -5.43
N SER A 87 -14.39 -9.64 -6.38
CA SER A 87 -13.94 -9.35 -7.74
C SER A 87 -12.86 -8.26 -7.78
N ALA A 88 -12.98 -7.21 -6.96
CA ALA A 88 -11.96 -6.18 -6.82
C ALA A 88 -10.67 -6.74 -6.22
N ALA A 89 -10.76 -7.58 -5.18
CA ALA A 89 -9.61 -8.26 -4.59
C ALA A 89 -8.88 -9.16 -5.62
N GLN A 90 -9.61 -9.92 -6.44
CA GLN A 90 -9.02 -10.71 -7.53
C GLN A 90 -8.34 -9.82 -8.58
N SER A 91 -8.98 -8.71 -8.96
CA SER A 91 -8.47 -7.79 -9.97
C SER A 91 -7.18 -7.10 -9.55
N ARG A 92 -6.96 -6.89 -8.23
CA ARG A 92 -5.72 -6.29 -7.71
C ARG A 92 -4.47 -7.08 -8.10
N VAL A 93 -4.53 -8.41 -8.10
CA VAL A 93 -3.36 -9.27 -8.43
C VAL A 93 -2.85 -9.05 -9.85
N ALA A 94 -3.76 -8.75 -10.78
CA ALA A 94 -3.46 -8.49 -12.18
C ALA A 94 -3.35 -7.00 -12.53
N SER A 95 -3.46 -6.12 -11.52
CA SER A 95 -3.40 -4.67 -11.76
C SER A 95 -1.99 -4.21 -12.14
N LYS A 96 -1.91 -3.14 -12.93
CA LYS A 96 -0.64 -2.48 -13.25
C LYS A 96 0.17 -2.12 -12.00
N THR A 97 -0.48 -1.56 -10.98
CA THR A 97 0.16 -1.24 -9.69
C THR A 97 0.77 -2.47 -9.02
N ALA A 98 0.09 -3.62 -9.04
CA ALA A 98 0.62 -4.86 -8.46
C ALA A 98 1.82 -5.39 -9.24
N THR A 99 1.82 -5.28 -10.57
CA THR A 99 2.98 -5.66 -11.40
C THR A 99 4.17 -4.75 -11.13
N GLU A 100 3.97 -3.44 -11.17
CA GLU A 100 5.04 -2.45 -10.96
C GLU A 100 5.68 -2.62 -9.57
N VAL A 101 4.86 -2.73 -8.53
CA VAL A 101 5.39 -2.89 -7.16
C VAL A 101 6.03 -4.26 -6.95
N TRP A 102 5.52 -5.32 -7.59
CA TRP A 102 6.14 -6.63 -7.53
C TRP A 102 7.53 -6.63 -8.16
N ASP A 103 7.67 -6.00 -9.32
CA ASP A 103 8.94 -5.88 -10.02
C ASP A 103 9.92 -5.00 -9.22
N GLU A 104 9.44 -3.93 -8.60
CA GLU A 104 10.22 -3.08 -7.70
C GLU A 104 10.80 -3.84 -6.51
N VAL A 105 10.08 -4.83 -5.97
CA VAL A 105 10.47 -5.58 -4.76
C VAL A 105 11.29 -6.81 -5.08
N PHE A 106 10.89 -7.60 -6.07
CA PHE A 106 11.40 -8.96 -6.28
C PHE A 106 12.22 -9.15 -7.58
N ARG A 107 12.32 -8.14 -8.45
CA ARG A 107 13.04 -8.24 -9.74
C ARG A 107 14.13 -7.18 -9.94
N ARG A 108 14.58 -6.54 -8.86
CA ARG A 108 15.72 -5.62 -8.90
C ARG A 108 17.04 -6.33 -9.11
#